data_AF-A0A3D8YIW6-F1
#
_entry.id   AF-A0A3D8YIW6-F1
#
_cell.length_a   1.000
_cell.length_b   1.000
_cell.length_c   1.000
_cell.angle_alpha   90.00
_cell.angle_beta   90.00
_cell.angle_gamma   90.00
#
_symmetry.space_group_name_H-M   'P 1'
#
loop_
_entity.id
_entity.type
_entity.pdbx_description
1 polymer ?
#
loop_
_entity_poly.entity_id
_entity_poly.type
_entity_poly.pdbx_seq_one_letter_code
_entity_poly.pdbx_strand_id
1 'polypeptide(L)' 'MKKIVLSFSIILLSIILTGCVDKEIKELNGEWESYDGNKLKLIIKNDSMNIIEYDDYSTKEEAEKRPHKAKIVKEDG' A
#
# COMPACT_ATOMS: atom_id res chain seq x y z
N MET A 1 -32.63 -0.14 14.04
CA MET A 1 -31.48 0.04 14.97
C MET A 1 -30.34 -0.96 14.78
N LYS A 2 -30.57 -2.26 14.51
CA LYS A 2 -29.49 -3.26 14.31
C LYS A 2 -28.44 -2.94 13.22
N LYS A 3 -28.83 -2.29 12.12
CA LYS A 3 -27.90 -1.96 11.01
C LYS A 3 -26.86 -0.89 11.38
N ILE A 4 -27.20 0.08 12.21
CA ILE A 4 -26.31 1.20 12.58
C ILE A 4 -25.18 0.74 13.50
N VAL A 5 -25.47 -0.20 14.40
CA VAL A 5 -24.48 -0.75 15.35
C VAL A 5 -23.42 -1.59 14.63
N LEU A 6 -23.81 -2.33 13.59
CA LEU A 6 -22.86 -3.08 12.76
C LEU A 6 -21.91 -2.13 12.00
N SER A 7 -22.43 -1.02 11.46
CA SER A 7 -21.60 -0.04 10.75
C SER A 7 -20.56 0.61 11.66
N PHE A 8 -20.92 0.97 12.89
CA PHE A 8 -20.01 1.57 13.86
C PHE A 8 -18.89 0.63 14.30
N SER A 9 -19.20 -0.66 14.48
CA SER A 9 -18.20 -1.66 14.87
C SER A 9 -17.19 -1.93 13.75
N ILE A 10 -17.62 -1.91 12.48
CA ILE A 10 -16.73 -2.05 11.31
C ILE A 10 -15.80 -0.84 11.18
N ILE A 11 -16.31 0.38 11.38
CA ILE A 11 -15.49 1.61 11.34
C ILE A 11 -14.44 1.58 12.46
N LEU A 12 -14.81 1.15 13.66
CA LEU A 12 -13.89 1.07 14.80
C LEU A 12 -12.77 0.03 14.57
N LEU A 13 -13.10 -1.15 14.03
CA LEU A 13 -12.13 -2.18 13.65
C LEU A 13 -11.15 -1.69 12.58
N SER A 14 -11.63 -0.89 11.62
CA SER A 14 -10.82 -0.32 10.54
C SER A 14 -9.77 0.68 11.08
N ILE A 15 -10.13 1.44 12.12
CA ILE A 15 -9.23 2.40 12.79
C ILE A 15 -8.21 1.68 13.69
N ILE A 16 -8.59 0.61 14.37
CA ILE A 16 -7.69 -0.15 15.25
C ILE A 16 -6.63 -0.91 14.42
N LEU A 17 -7.02 -1.49 13.28
CA LEU A 17 -6.08 -2.15 12.37
C LEU A 17 -5.06 -1.17 11.78
N THR A 18 -5.46 0.09 11.53
CA THR A 18 -4.51 1.15 11.19
C THR A 18 -3.68 1.61 12.39
N GLY A 19 -4.18 1.47 13.62
CA GLY A 19 -3.45 1.74 14.85
C GLY A 19 -2.27 0.80 15.12
N CYS A 20 -2.41 -0.50 14.80
CA CYS A 20 -1.38 -1.53 15.01
C CYS A 20 -0.21 -1.52 14.02
N VAL A 21 -0.24 -0.65 13.01
CA VAL A 21 0.86 -0.55 12.04
C VAL A 21 1.96 0.32 12.63
N ASP A 22 3.19 -0.18 12.57
CA ASP A 22 4.40 0.49 13.05
C ASP A 22 4.50 1.93 12.54
N LYS A 23 4.97 2.84 13.39
CA LYS A 23 5.07 4.27 13.03
C LYS A 23 5.95 4.47 11.80
N GLU A 24 7.06 3.75 11.72
CA GLU A 24 8.01 3.77 10.60
C GLU A 24 7.33 3.31 9.31
N ILE A 25 6.55 2.24 9.36
CA ILE A 25 5.78 1.73 8.21
C ILE A 25 4.72 2.76 7.78
N LYS A 26 4.09 3.47 8.72
CA LYS A 26 3.14 4.54 8.40
C LYS A 26 3.79 5.72 7.71
N GLU A 27 5.02 6.06 8.06
CA GLU A 27 5.79 7.15 7.43
C GLU A 27 6.14 6.83 5.97
N LEU A 28 6.22 5.54 5.61
CA LEU A 28 6.44 5.09 4.24
C LEU A 28 5.18 5.15 3.36
N ASN A 29 4.00 5.40 3.93
CA ASN A 29 2.76 5.47 3.16
C ASN A 29 2.82 6.57 2.09
N GLY A 30 2.47 6.21 0.86
CA GLY A 30 2.48 7.15 -0.25
C GLY A 30 2.81 6.50 -1.59
N GLU A 31 3.01 7.36 -2.58
CA GLU A 31 3.50 6.97 -3.90
C GLU A 31 4.96 7.41 -4.02
N TRP A 32 5.82 6.46 -4.39
CA TRP A 32 7.25 6.69 -4.59
C TRP A 32 7.61 6.34 -6.03
N GLU A 33 8.44 7.16 -6.64
CA GLU A 33 8.94 6.95 -8.00
C GLU A 33 10.47 6.83 -7.97
N SER A 34 11.03 6.02 -8.87
CA SER A 34 12.48 5.88 -9.00
C SER A 34 13.16 7.20 -9.35
N TYR A 35 14.39 7.40 -8.89
CA TYR A 35 15.22 8.56 -9.27
C TYR A 35 15.45 8.66 -10.79
N ASP A 36 15.50 7.52 -11.48
CA ASP A 36 15.56 7.42 -12.95
C ASP A 36 14.25 7.80 -13.65
N GLY A 37 13.27 8.37 -12.93
CA GLY A 37 11.97 8.77 -13.44
C GLY A 37 11.03 7.59 -13.56
N ASN A 38 10.67 7.18 -14.76
CA ASN A 38 9.49 6.35 -14.97
C ASN A 38 9.70 4.84 -14.79
N LYS A 39 10.82 4.32 -14.27
CA LYS A 39 11.08 2.86 -14.30
C LYS A 39 10.30 2.08 -13.23
N LEU A 40 10.05 2.69 -12.08
CA LEU A 40 9.44 2.02 -10.94
C LEU A 40 8.50 2.98 -10.20
N LYS A 41 7.28 2.52 -9.92
CA LYS A 41 6.35 3.16 -9.00
C LYS A 41 6.00 2.21 -7.86
N LEU A 42 6.16 2.69 -6.63
CA LEU A 42 5.78 1.97 -5.41
C LEU A 42 4.59 2.68 -4.78
N ILE A 43 3.54 1.93 -4.47
CA ILE A 43 2.36 2.42 -3.75
C ILE A 43 2.29 1.68 -2.42
N ILE A 44 2.61 2.39 -1.34
CA ILE A 44 2.68 1.82 0.01
C ILE A 44 1.45 2.25 0.81
N LYS A 45 0.78 1.26 1.41
CA LYS A 45 -0.36 1.47 2.31
C LYS A 45 -0.28 0.49 3.48
N ASN A 46 0.00 1.05 4.65
CA ASN A 46 0.37 0.31 5.85
C ASN A 46 1.56 -0.61 5.54
N ASP A 47 1.39 -1.91 5.74
CA ASP A 47 2.40 -2.94 5.46
C ASP A 47 2.31 -3.52 4.04
N SER A 48 1.35 -3.06 3.22
CA SER A 48 1.17 -3.53 1.85
C SER A 48 1.85 -2.60 0.87
N MET A 49 2.57 -3.18 -0.09
CA MET A 49 3.23 -2.46 -1.18
C MET A 49 2.76 -3.03 -2.53
N ASN A 50 2.33 -2.15 -3.44
CA ASN A 50 2.19 -2.48 -4.85
C ASN A 50 3.40 -1.91 -5.60
N ILE A 51 4.06 -2.76 -6.36
CA ILE A 51 5.21 -2.42 -7.20
C ILE A 51 4.73 -2.45 -8.65
N ILE A 52 4.94 -1.35 -9.37
CA ILE A 52 4.63 -1.23 -10.78
C ILE A 52 5.97 -0.98 -11.49
N GLU A 53 6.36 -1.96 -12.28
CA GLU A 53 7.56 -1.88 -13.13
C GLU A 53 7.14 -1.45 -14.52
N TYR A 54 7.70 -0.33 -14.98
CA TYR A 54 7.50 0.15 -16.33
C TYR A 54 8.71 -0.30 -17.15
N ASP A 55 8.56 -1.42 -17.85
CA ASP A 55 9.55 -1.90 -18.79
C ASP A 55 9.46 -1.14 -20.13
N ASP A 56 10.51 -1.25 -20.95
CA ASP A 56 10.56 -0.61 -22.28
C ASP A 56 9.60 -1.26 -23.30
N TYR A 57 8.95 -2.37 -22.94
CA TYR A 57 8.14 -3.20 -23.83
C TYR A 57 6.63 -2.98 -23.63
N SER A 58 6.23 -2.34 -22.54
CA SER A 58 4.83 -2.17 -22.14
C SER A 58 4.47 -0.69 -22.07
N THR A 59 3.23 -0.35 -22.42
CA THR A 59 2.71 0.99 -22.13
C THR A 59 2.52 1.17 -20.62
N LYS A 60 2.56 2.41 -20.12
CA LYS A 60 2.27 2.71 -18.71
C LYS A 60 0.93 2.11 -18.25
N GLU A 61 -0.07 2.16 -19.11
CA GLU A 61 -1.41 1.62 -18.82
C GLU A 61 -1.42 0.08 -18.69
N GLU A 62 -0.55 -0.62 -19.40
CA GLU A 62 -0.41 -2.08 -19.28
C GLU A 62 0.36 -2.49 -18.03
N ALA A 63 1.42 -1.75 -17.68
CA ALA A 63 2.18 -1.95 -16.45
C ALA A 63 1.30 -1.77 -15.21
N GLU A 64 0.47 -0.73 -15.17
CA GLU A 64 -0.45 -0.45 -14.06
C GLU A 64 -1.53 -1.52 -13.86
N LYS A 65 -1.81 -2.34 -14.88
CA LYS A 65 -2.74 -3.48 -14.78
C LYS A 65 -2.09 -4.71 -14.14
N ARG A 66 -0.77 -4.73 -13.97
CA ARG A 66 -0.01 -5.89 -13.46
C ARG A 66 0.89 -5.54 -12.27
N PRO A 67 0.36 -4.93 -11.20
CA PRO A 67 1.17 -4.61 -10.03
C PRO A 67 1.62 -5.90 -9.31
N HIS A 68 2.89 -5.96 -8.95
CA HIS A 68 3.40 -6.95 -8.02
C HIS A 68 3.05 -6.54 -6.58
N LYS A 69 2.62 -7.50 -5.76
CA LYS A 69 2.30 -7.24 -4.36
C LYS A 69 3.43 -7.73 -3.48
N ALA A 70 3.85 -6.89 -2.54
CA ALA A 70 4.83 -7.22 -1.52
C ALA A 70 4.32 -6.74 -0.14
N LYS A 71 4.89 -7.33 0.90
CA LYS A 71 4.62 -6.94 2.29
C LYS A 71 5.88 -6.37 2.91
N ILE A 72 5.77 -5.21 3.53
CA ILE A 72 6.84 -4.60 4.31
C ILE A 72 6.86 -5.29 5.67
N VAL A 73 8.02 -5.84 6.02
CA VAL A 73 8.28 -6.45 7.33
C VAL A 73 9.46 -5.72 7.96
N LYS A 74 9.37 -5.51 9.27
CA LYS A 74 10.50 -5.02 10.05
C LYS A 74 11.49 -6.16 10.20
N GLU A 75 12.77 -5.90 9.94
CA GLU A 75 13.82 -6.86 10.24
C GLU A 75 14.06 -6.82 11.76
N ASP A 76 13.85 -7.95 12.43
CA ASP A 76 14.19 -8.09 13.84
C ASP A 76 15.72 -8.25 13.92
N GLY A 77 16.40 -7.21 14.38
CA GLY A 77 17.85 -7.20 14.62
C GLY A 77 18.27 -8.02 15.84
#